data_AF-A0A5B6YWX4-F1
#
_entry.id   AF-A0A5B6YWX4-F1
#
_cell.length_a   1.000
_cell.length_b   1.000
_cell.length_c   1.000
_cell.angle_alpha   90.00
_cell.angle_beta   90.00
_cell.angle_gamma   90.00
#
_symmetry.space_group_name_H-M   'P 1'
#
loop_
_entity.id
_entity.type
_entity.pdbx_description
1 polymer ?
#
loop_
_entity_poly.entity_id
_entity_poly.type
_entity_poly.pdbx_seq_one_letter_code
_entity_poly.pdbx_strand_id
1 'polypeptide(L)'
;MKLFVSISGTKFRDSSISEVAYKDPIKVKSVHFVGAKDWLRLPSEELATAFDNPLIIRHPQGHTVPRLDVEAVENLRHWTREIFLQSSSKSTFDDDKHGTMEHGEVKVELPKKLEETADNGHGGSMFSSVAT
;
A
#
# COMPACT_ATOMS: atom_id res chain seq x y z
N MET A 1 -3.08 -15.58 -2.60
CA MET A 1 -1.97 -14.61 -2.64
C MET A 1 -1.08 -14.82 -1.42
N LYS A 2 0.24 -14.75 -1.57
CA LYS A 2 1.20 -14.84 -0.46
C LYS A 2 1.83 -13.45 -0.26
N LEU A 3 1.93 -13.01 0.98
CA LEU A 3 2.54 -11.74 1.39
C LEU A 3 3.52 -12.00 2.52
N PHE A 4 4.51 -11.13 2.67
CA PHE A 4 5.46 -11.17 3.78
C PHE A 4 5.40 -9.87 4.58
N VAL A 5 5.24 -9.98 5.89
CA VAL A 5 5.24 -8.83 6.82
C VAL A 5 6.32 -9.10 7.85
N SER A 6 7.29 -8.18 7.94
CA SER A 6 8.37 -8.25 8.92
C SER A 6 8.31 -7.07 9.85
N ILE A 7 8.39 -7.33 11.16
CA ILE A 7 8.61 -6.32 12.19
C ILE A 7 9.92 -6.70 12.86
N SER A 8 10.96 -5.90 12.67
CA SER A 8 12.29 -6.15 13.23
C SER A 8 12.88 -7.53 12.88
N GLY A 9 12.53 -8.09 11.71
CA GLY A 9 13.05 -9.38 11.25
C GLY A 9 14.51 -9.32 10.82
N THR A 10 15.19 -10.47 10.73
CA THR A 10 16.57 -10.59 10.23
C THR A 10 16.74 -11.88 9.44
N LYS A 11 17.80 -11.98 8.63
CA LYS A 11 18.16 -13.21 7.92
C LYS A 11 18.52 -14.33 8.90
N PHE A 12 18.46 -15.57 8.42
CA PHE A 12 19.02 -16.71 9.14
C PHE A 12 20.53 -16.51 9.32
N ARG A 13 21.03 -16.76 10.54
CA ARG A 13 22.46 -16.64 10.86
C ARG A 13 23.27 -17.84 10.39
N ASP A 14 22.64 -18.99 10.30
CA ASP A 14 23.27 -20.22 9.81
C ASP A 14 23.49 -20.11 8.30
N SER A 15 24.76 -20.23 7.87
CA SER A 15 25.15 -20.11 6.46
C SER A 15 24.52 -21.20 5.59
N SER A 16 24.36 -22.41 6.11
CA SER A 16 23.74 -23.52 5.37
C SER A 16 22.27 -23.24 5.01
N ILE A 17 21.61 -22.38 5.81
CA ILE A 17 20.24 -21.94 5.56
C ILE A 17 20.24 -20.66 4.72
N SER A 18 21.07 -19.67 5.06
CA SER A 18 21.03 -18.35 4.43
C SER A 18 21.48 -18.38 2.97
N GLU A 19 22.47 -19.21 2.63
CA GLU A 19 22.95 -19.41 1.26
C GLU A 19 21.88 -20.00 0.35
N VAL A 20 20.95 -20.79 0.90
CA VAL A 20 19.85 -21.39 0.14
C VAL A 20 18.63 -20.46 0.12
N ALA A 21 18.24 -19.92 1.28
CA ALA A 21 17.02 -19.12 1.45
C ALA A 21 17.07 -17.77 0.73
N TYR A 22 18.25 -17.18 0.61
CA TYR A 22 18.44 -15.84 0.03
C TYR A 22 19.30 -15.86 -1.25
N LYS A 23 19.48 -17.03 -1.87
CA LYS A 23 20.22 -17.21 -3.12
C LYS A 23 19.64 -16.36 -4.24
N ASP A 24 18.31 -16.43 -4.37
CA ASP A 24 17.54 -15.72 -5.38
C ASP A 24 16.63 -14.68 -4.69
N PRO A 25 16.37 -13.52 -5.33
CA PRO A 25 15.44 -12.54 -4.78
C PRO A 25 14.06 -13.16 -4.53
N ILE A 26 13.51 -12.89 -3.34
CA ILE A 26 12.20 -13.38 -2.93
C ILE A 26 11.12 -12.57 -3.66
N LYS A 27 10.49 -13.21 -4.65
CA LYS A 27 9.44 -12.61 -5.52
C LYS A 27 8.06 -12.63 -4.85
N VAL A 28 7.98 -12.09 -3.64
CA VAL A 28 6.73 -11.89 -2.89
C VAL A 28 6.66 -10.44 -2.45
N LYS A 29 5.48 -9.83 -2.58
CA LYS A 29 5.22 -8.50 -2.03
C LYS A 29 5.46 -8.51 -0.52
N SER A 30 6.36 -7.64 -0.06
CA SER A 30 6.73 -7.56 1.34
C SER A 30 6.68 -6.15 1.88
N VAL A 31 6.31 -6.03 3.16
CA VAL A 31 6.48 -4.81 3.95
C VAL A 31 7.35 -5.10 5.17
N HIS A 32 8.29 -4.20 5.45
CA HIS A 32 9.26 -4.32 6.55
C HIS A 32 9.20 -3.08 7.43
N PHE A 33 8.95 -3.28 8.71
CA PHE A 33 8.97 -2.23 9.73
C PHE A 33 10.34 -2.21 10.41
N VAL A 34 11.00 -1.05 10.36
CA VAL A 34 12.38 -0.87 10.86
C VAL A 34 12.41 0.24 11.91
N GLY A 35 12.73 -0.13 13.15
CA GLY A 35 12.89 0.79 14.26
C GLY A 35 14.23 1.52 14.22
N ALA A 36 14.21 2.86 14.37
CA ALA A 36 15.41 3.68 14.38
C ALA A 36 16.35 3.36 15.55
N LYS A 37 15.78 2.91 16.68
CA LYS A 37 16.50 2.54 17.91
C LYS A 37 16.61 1.02 18.10
N ASP A 38 16.22 0.24 17.11
CA ASP A 38 16.31 -1.21 17.19
C ASP A 38 17.77 -1.66 17.00
N TRP A 39 18.25 -2.54 17.87
CA TRP A 39 19.59 -3.13 17.71
C TRP A 39 19.66 -4.04 16.46
N LEU A 40 18.51 -4.51 15.96
CA LEU A 40 18.39 -5.24 14.70
C LEU A 40 18.16 -4.34 13.49
N ARG A 41 18.22 -3.01 13.61
CA ARG A 41 17.96 -2.09 12.48
C ARG A 41 18.72 -2.48 11.21
N LEU A 42 20.04 -2.60 11.30
CA LEU A 42 20.88 -2.96 10.14
C LEU A 42 20.55 -4.37 9.63
N PRO A 43 20.48 -5.42 10.49
CA PRO A 43 20.02 -6.74 10.06
C PRO A 43 18.61 -6.78 9.43
N SER A 44 17.69 -5.89 9.84
CA SER A 44 16.35 -5.77 9.26
C SER A 44 16.36 -5.11 7.89
N GLU A 45 17.18 -4.07 7.72
CA GLU A 45 17.44 -3.47 6.41
C GLU A 45 18.09 -4.50 5.47
N GLU A 46 19.02 -5.31 5.98
CA GLU A 46 19.65 -6.38 5.21
C GLU A 46 18.67 -7.49 4.80
N LEU A 47 17.72 -7.86 5.66
CA LEU A 47 16.67 -8.80 5.29
C LEU A 47 15.79 -8.23 4.17
N ALA A 48 15.46 -6.94 4.22
CA ALA A 48 14.61 -6.32 3.21
C ALA A 48 15.24 -6.39 1.81
N THR A 49 16.58 -6.33 1.68
CA THR A 49 17.26 -6.43 0.38
C THR A 49 17.12 -7.79 -0.30
N ALA A 50 16.69 -8.82 0.43
CA ALA A 50 16.41 -10.13 -0.15
C ALA A 50 15.07 -10.20 -0.90
N PHE A 51 14.21 -9.18 -0.80
CA PHE A 51 12.90 -9.14 -1.43
C PHE A 51 12.88 -8.26 -2.67
N ASP A 52 12.01 -8.59 -3.62
CA ASP A 52 11.77 -7.76 -4.79
C ASP A 52 10.85 -6.58 -4.44
N ASN A 53 11.35 -5.35 -4.65
CA ASN A 53 10.68 -4.08 -4.40
C ASN A 53 9.90 -4.01 -3.06
N PRO A 54 10.57 -4.19 -1.90
CA PRO A 54 9.93 -4.17 -0.59
C PRO A 54 9.44 -2.76 -0.22
N LEU A 55 8.30 -2.68 0.46
CA LEU A 55 7.93 -1.46 1.17
C LEU A 55 8.68 -1.42 2.52
N ILE A 56 9.41 -0.34 2.80
CA ILE A 56 10.08 -0.15 4.09
C ILE A 56 9.39 1.00 4.83
N ILE A 57 8.86 0.71 6.02
CA ILE A 57 8.26 1.70 6.92
C ILE A 57 9.18 1.87 8.12
N ARG A 58 9.65 3.11 8.34
CA ARG A 58 10.57 3.44 9.44
C ARG A 58 9.78 4.03 10.61
N HIS A 59 10.17 3.71 11.84
CA HIS A 59 9.53 4.25 13.03
C HIS A 59 10.58 4.59 14.12
N PRO A 60 10.32 5.53 15.04
CA PRO A 60 11.35 6.04 15.96
C PRO A 60 11.67 5.14 17.16
N GLN A 61 10.92 4.04 17.35
CA GLN A 61 11.07 3.13 18.49
C GLN A 61 12.16 2.08 18.27
N GLY A 62 12.42 1.28 19.31
CA GLY A 62 13.30 0.11 19.25
C GLY A 62 12.55 -1.16 18.84
N HIS A 63 12.96 -2.30 19.41
CA HIS A 63 12.38 -3.61 19.12
C HIS A 63 10.97 -3.76 19.69
N THR A 64 9.98 -3.25 18.96
CA THR A 64 8.57 -3.18 19.37
C THR A 64 7.68 -3.27 18.13
N VAL A 65 6.45 -3.73 18.31
CA VAL A 65 5.42 -3.56 17.27
C VAL A 65 5.10 -2.06 17.15
N PRO A 66 5.31 -1.43 15.98
CA PRO A 66 5.17 0.01 15.84
C PRO A 66 3.73 0.46 15.93
N ARG A 67 3.52 1.62 16.57
CA ARG A 67 2.30 2.41 16.33
C ARG A 67 2.51 3.18 15.04
N LEU A 68 1.59 3.03 14.10
CA LEU A 68 1.67 3.68 12.80
C LEU A 68 1.19 5.14 12.91
N ASP A 69 2.00 6.06 12.43
CA ASP A 69 1.59 7.44 12.20
C ASP A 69 0.80 7.56 10.88
N VAL A 70 0.35 8.77 10.57
CA VAL A 70 -0.46 9.04 9.38
C VAL A 70 0.28 8.64 8.11
N GLU A 71 1.57 8.94 8.01
CA GLU A 71 2.39 8.61 6.83
C GLU A 71 2.53 7.09 6.66
N ALA A 72 2.87 6.37 7.73
CA ALA A 72 2.98 4.93 7.73
C ALA A 72 1.65 4.24 7.36
N VAL A 73 0.51 4.76 7.86
CA VAL A 73 -0.82 4.26 7.51
C VAL A 73 -1.12 4.48 6.03
N GLU A 74 -0.85 5.66 5.49
CA GLU A 74 -1.11 5.95 4.07
C GLU A 74 -0.22 5.15 3.13
N ASN A 75 1.07 4.99 3.45
CA ASN A 75 1.99 4.14 2.70
C ASN A 75 1.50 2.68 2.68
N LEU A 76 1.11 2.13 3.83
CA LEU A 76 0.59 0.76 3.92
C LEU A 76 -0.75 0.60 3.17
N ARG A 77 -1.63 1.60 3.24
CA ARG A 77 -2.90 1.61 2.50
C ARG A 77 -2.67 1.64 0.99
N HIS A 78 -1.77 2.49 0.51
CA HIS A 78 -1.43 2.58 -0.91
C HIS A 78 -0.89 1.25 -1.43
N TRP A 79 0.12 0.70 -0.74
CA TRP A 79 0.71 -0.60 -1.07
C TRP A 79 -0.32 -1.74 -1.07
N THR A 80 -1.24 -1.76 -0.11
CA THR A 80 -2.31 -2.76 -0.06
C THR A 80 -3.25 -2.64 -1.26
N ARG A 81 -3.61 -1.41 -1.68
CA ARG A 81 -4.44 -1.18 -2.86
C ARG A 81 -3.76 -1.65 -4.15
N GLU A 82 -2.48 -1.35 -4.33
CA GLU A 82 -1.72 -1.83 -5.49
C GLU A 82 -1.74 -3.35 -5.61
N ILE A 83 -1.58 -4.04 -4.48
CA ILE A 83 -1.63 -5.50 -4.41
C ILE A 83 -3.00 -6.02 -4.85
N PHE A 84 -4.09 -5.42 -4.36
CA PHE A 84 -5.44 -5.81 -4.77
C PHE A 84 -5.66 -5.60 -6.28
N LEU A 85 -5.24 -4.46 -6.82
CA LEU A 85 -5.38 -4.16 -8.26
C LEU A 85 -4.59 -5.15 -9.13
N GLN A 86 -3.35 -5.47 -8.73
CA GLN A 86 -2.51 -6.45 -9.43
C GLN A 86 -3.05 -7.88 -9.34
N SER A 87 -3.78 -8.21 -8.27
CA SER A 87 -4.42 -9.53 -8.14
C SER A 87 -5.63 -9.70 -9.05
N SER A 88 -6.33 -8.60 -9.37
CA SER A 88 -7.51 -8.61 -10.24
C SER A 88 -7.16 -8.60 -11.74
N SER A 89 -5.96 -8.12 -12.11
CA SER A 89 -5.55 -7.97 -13.52
C SER A 89 -4.76 -9.15 -14.07
N LYS A 90 -4.47 -10.19 -13.27
CA LYS A 90 -3.58 -11.31 -13.65
C LYS A 90 -4.29 -12.50 -14.31
N SER A 91 -5.49 -12.30 -14.88
CA SER A 91 -6.36 -13.35 -15.44
C SER A 91 -6.45 -13.36 -16.98
N THR A 92 -5.46 -12.84 -17.69
CA THR A 92 -5.34 -13.03 -19.14
C THR A 92 -3.88 -13.21 -19.52
N PHE A 93 -3.63 -13.98 -20.58
CA PHE A 93 -2.32 -14.34 -21.17
C PHE A 93 -1.69 -15.64 -20.65
N ASP A 94 -2.42 -16.74 -20.82
CA ASP A 94 -1.88 -17.97 -21.41
C ASP A 94 -2.95 -18.50 -22.38
N ASP A 95 -2.73 -18.28 -23.68
CA ASP A 95 -3.04 -19.24 -24.76
C ASP A 95 -2.62 -18.64 -26.10
N ASP A 96 -1.53 -19.18 -26.65
CA ASP A 96 -1.24 -19.17 -28.07
C ASP A 96 -2.44 -19.77 -28.83
N LYS A 97 -3.21 -18.92 -29.51
CA LYS A 97 -3.92 -19.29 -30.75
C LYS A 97 -4.42 -18.05 -31.52
N HIS A 98 -3.89 -17.95 -32.73
CA HIS A 98 -4.23 -17.06 -33.84
C HIS A 98 -5.75 -16.85 -34.04
N GLY A 99 -6.21 -15.58 -34.03
CA GLY A 99 -7.57 -15.19 -34.40
C GLY A 99 -7.74 -13.67 -34.50
N THR A 100 -8.25 -13.22 -35.65
CA THR A 100 -8.36 -11.85 -36.18
C THR A 100 -9.17 -10.86 -35.32
N MET A 101 -8.84 -9.56 -35.40
CA MET A 101 -9.55 -8.44 -34.78
C MET A 101 -10.89 -8.13 -35.45
N GLU A 102 -11.90 -7.72 -34.67
CA GLU A 102 -12.91 -6.74 -35.13
C GLU A 102 -13.56 -5.94 -33.98
N HIS A 103 -13.99 -4.73 -34.34
CA HIS A 103 -14.32 -3.52 -33.56
C HIS A 103 -15.47 -3.63 -32.53
N GLY A 104 -15.42 -2.78 -31.49
CA GLY A 104 -16.60 -2.40 -30.71
C GLY A 104 -16.30 -1.45 -29.54
N GLU A 105 -16.54 -0.16 -29.74
CA GLU A 105 -16.40 0.91 -28.75
C GLU A 105 -17.30 0.69 -27.51
N VAL A 106 -16.77 0.95 -26.31
CA VAL A 106 -17.60 1.00 -25.08
C VAL A 106 -17.61 2.42 -24.52
N LYS A 107 -18.80 3.02 -24.53
CA LYS A 107 -19.13 4.33 -23.94
C LYS A 107 -18.96 4.32 -22.42
N VAL A 108 -18.34 5.37 -21.90
CA VAL A 108 -18.31 5.71 -20.46
C VAL A 108 -19.53 6.56 -20.14
N GLU A 109 -20.42 6.09 -19.25
CA GLU A 109 -21.50 6.91 -18.69
C GLU A 109 -21.12 7.44 -17.30
N LEU A 110 -21.06 8.77 -17.19
CA LEU A 110 -20.86 9.53 -15.95
C LEU A 110 -22.25 9.83 -15.34
N PRO A 111 -22.51 9.51 -14.05
CA PRO A 111 -23.76 9.93 -13.42
C PRO A 111 -23.74 11.44 -13.10
N LYS A 112 -24.83 12.09 -13.51
CA LYS A 112 -25.07 13.54 -13.47
C LYS A 112 -25.33 14.04 -12.04
N LYS A 113 -24.73 15.18 -11.71
CA LYS A 113 -25.05 16.05 -10.59
C LYS A 113 -26.50 16.54 -10.73
N LEU A 114 -27.34 16.38 -9.70
CA LEU A 114 -28.65 17.03 -9.63
C LEU A 114 -28.55 18.21 -8.65
N GLU A 115 -28.91 19.38 -9.15
CA GLU A 115 -28.94 20.64 -8.42
C GLU A 115 -30.22 20.79 -7.57
N GLU A 116 -30.00 21.30 -6.36
CA GLU A 116 -30.69 22.42 -5.71
C GLU A 116 -32.10 22.78 -6.18
N THR A 117 -33.07 22.65 -5.27
CA THR A 117 -34.32 23.42 -5.32
C THR A 117 -34.31 24.41 -4.15
N ALA A 118 -34.27 25.69 -4.50
CA ALA A 118 -34.54 26.79 -3.61
C ALA A 118 -36.06 26.92 -3.42
N ASP A 119 -36.51 27.08 -2.18
CA ASP A 119 -37.77 27.76 -1.89
C ASP A 119 -37.52 28.87 -0.86
N ASN A 120 -38.12 30.01 -1.17
CA ASN A 120 -37.89 31.30 -0.56
C ASN A 120 -38.76 31.49 0.69
N GLY A 121 -38.21 32.18 1.69
CA GLY A 121 -38.96 33.32 2.24
C GLY A 121 -38.86 33.57 3.73
N HIS A 122 -38.37 34.79 4.01
CA HIS A 122 -38.85 35.75 5.01
C HIS A 122 -38.12 35.89 6.35
N GLY A 123 -37.47 37.07 6.45
CA GLY A 123 -37.20 37.82 7.69
C GLY A 123 -35.85 37.47 8.32
N GLY A 124 -34.86 38.34 8.45
CA GLY A 124 -34.83 39.80 8.46
C GLY A 124 -33.76 40.21 9.49
N SER A 125 -32.91 41.17 9.13
CA SER A 125 -32.03 42.00 9.98
C SER A 125 -30.89 41.30 10.76
N MET A 126 -29.61 41.46 10.37
CA MET A 126 -28.69 42.57 10.68
C MET A 126 -28.28 42.73 12.18
N PHE A 127 -26.95 42.62 12.37
CA PHE A 127 -26.04 43.23 13.38
C PHE A 127 -25.49 42.43 14.58
N SER A 128 -24.15 42.47 14.64
CA SER A 128 -23.27 42.79 15.79
C SER A 128 -22.85 41.70 16.79
N SER A 129 -21.56 41.33 16.69
CA SER A 129 -20.49 41.41 17.72
C SER A 129 -20.86 41.33 19.22
N VAL A 130 -20.23 40.42 19.96
CA VAL A 130 -19.25 40.70 21.04
C VAL A 130 -18.88 39.43 21.82
N ALA A 131 -17.62 39.40 22.25
CA ALA A 131 -16.95 38.42 23.10
C ALA A 131 -17.62 38.16 24.47
N THR A 132 -17.32 37.00 25.05
CA THR A 132 -16.91 36.85 26.46
C THR A 132 -15.99 35.65 26.55
#